data_AF-A0A066UBP5-F1
#
_entry.id   AF-A0A066UBP5-F1
#
_cell.length_a   1.000
_cell.length_b   1.000
_cell.length_c   1.000
_cell.angle_alpha   90.00
_cell.angle_beta   90.00
_cell.angle_gamma   90.00
#
_symmetry.space_group_name_H-M   'P 1'
#
loop_
_entity.id
_entity.type
_entity.pdbx_description
1 polymer ?
#
loop_
_entity_poly.entity_id
_entity_poly.type
_entity_poly.pdbx_seq_one_letter_code
_entity_poly.pdbx_strand_id
1 'polypeptide(L)' 'MIDRDGKVIIDTVYDDIIRQDSYYIVKKQGLYGVLDKNGNVVIDLTNDELHDVKVIKAHRSKSAYFAKK' A
#
# COMPACT_ATOMS: atom_id res chain seq x y z
N MET A 1 -4.98 -0.46 13.96
CA MET A 1 -6.38 0.01 13.80
C MET A 1 -7.31 -1.18 13.86
N ILE A 2 -8.44 -1.07 14.56
CA ILE A 2 -9.44 -2.13 14.71
C ILE A 2 -10.78 -1.71 14.09
N ASP A 3 -11.56 -2.67 13.61
CA ASP A 3 -12.94 -2.45 13.16
C ASP A 3 -13.91 -2.33 14.33
N ARG A 4 -15.21 -2.19 14.02
CA ARG A 4 -16.28 -2.07 15.03
C ARG A 4 -16.51 -3.37 15.81
N ASP A 5 -16.05 -4.50 15.30
CA ASP A 5 -16.13 -5.82 15.91
C ASP A 5 -14.84 -6.15 16.70
N GLY A 6 -13.88 -5.21 16.77
CA GLY A 6 -12.60 -5.39 17.46
C GLY A 6 -11.56 -6.17 16.66
N LYS A 7 -11.83 -6.50 15.39
CA LYS A 7 -10.87 -7.18 14.51
C LYS A 7 -9.82 -6.19 14.03
N VAL A 8 -8.55 -6.61 14.06
CA VAL A 8 -7.45 -5.81 13.53
C VAL A 8 -7.59 -5.67 12.01
N ILE A 9 -7.71 -4.42 11.53
CA ILE A 9 -7.70 -4.07 10.10
C ILE A 9 -6.27 -3.81 9.65
N ILE A 10 -5.57 -2.95 10.39
CA ILE A 10 -4.17 -2.59 10.10
C ILE A 10 -3.38 -2.91 11.35
N ASP A 11 -2.37 -3.75 11.18
CA ASP A 11 -1.50 -4.18 12.26
C ASP A 11 -0.69 -3.01 12.84
N THR A 12 -0.29 -3.10 14.10
CA THR A 12 0.47 -2.05 14.81
C THR A 12 1.96 -2.08 14.50
N VAL A 13 2.38 -2.92 13.55
CA VAL A 13 3.78 -3.13 13.13
C VAL A 13 4.33 -2.04 12.21
N TYR A 14 3.51 -1.06 11.83
CA TYR A 14 3.91 0.07 10.99
C TYR A 14 4.28 1.27 11.87
N ASP A 15 5.34 1.97 11.49
CA ASP A 15 5.82 3.18 12.17
C ASP A 15 4.90 4.37 11.92
N ASP A 16 4.29 4.43 10.73
CA ASP A 16 3.38 5.51 10.33
C ASP A 16 2.24 4.97 9.46
N ILE A 17 1.05 5.57 9.61
CA ILE A 17 -0.16 5.18 8.89
C ILE A 17 -0.93 6.45 8.51
N ILE A 18 -1.01 6.72 7.20
CA ILE A 18 -1.79 7.81 6.64
C ILE A 18 -3.05 7.22 6.02
N ARG A 19 -4.21 7.61 6.52
CA ARG A 19 -5.50 7.24 5.95
C ARG A 19 -5.90 8.19 4.83
N GLN A 20 -6.26 7.64 3.67
CA GLN A 20 -6.91 8.34 2.57
C GLN A 20 -8.35 7.83 2.38
N ASP A 21 -9.11 8.46 1.48
CA ASP A 21 -10.53 8.14 1.27
C ASP A 21 -10.77 6.67 0.87
N SER A 22 -9.86 6.05 0.12
CA SER A 22 -10.04 4.70 -0.42
C SER A 22 -8.91 3.71 -0.10
N TYR A 23 -7.84 4.16 0.55
CA TYR A 23 -6.67 3.34 0.88
C TYR A 23 -5.92 3.90 2.09
N TYR A 24 -4.97 3.13 2.61
CA TYR A 24 -4.03 3.55 3.65
C TYR A 24 -2.62 3.48 3.10
N ILE A 25 -1.83 4.52 3.36
CA ILE A 25 -0.38 4.50 3.13
C ILE A 25 0.25 4.12 4.46
N VAL A 26 1.08 3.09 4.45
CA VAL A 26 1.76 2.59 5.64
C VAL A 26 3.27 2.72 5.47
N LYS A 27 3.97 3.00 6.57
CA LYS A 27 5.43 3.07 6.61
C LYS A 27 5.98 2.09 7.64
N LYS A 28 7.01 1.34 7.29
CA LYS A 28 7.72 0.46 8.22
C LYS A 28 9.20 0.43 7.90
N GLN A 29 10.04 0.72 8.87
CA GLN A 29 11.51 0.76 8.77
C GLN A 29 12.00 1.59 7.58
N GLY A 30 11.32 2.70 7.27
CA GLY A 30 11.63 3.57 6.13
C GLY A 30 11.01 3.15 4.79
N LEU A 31 10.44 1.94 4.70
CA LEU A 31 9.71 1.44 3.53
C LEU A 31 8.28 1.93 3.52
N TYR A 32 7.71 2.12 2.33
CA TYR A 32 6.33 2.54 2.15
C TYR A 32 5.54 1.44 1.44
N GLY A 33 4.31 1.22 1.90
CA GLY A 33 3.35 0.29 1.31
C GLY A 33 1.96 0.93 1.26
N VAL A 34 1.04 0.27 0.56
CA VAL A 34 -0.35 0.72 0.44
C VAL A 34 -1.28 -0.44 0.78
N LEU A 35 -2.23 -0.19 1.67
CA LEU A 35 -3.29 -1.11 2.03
C LEU A 35 -4.63 -0.61 1.48
N ASP A 36 -5.53 -1.52 1.12
CA ASP A 36 -6.91 -1.17 0.79
C ASP A 36 -7.71 -0.79 2.05
N LYS A 37 -8.95 -0.33 1.88
CA LYS A 37 -9.84 0.02 2.99
C LYS A 37 -10.11 -1.13 4.00
N ASN A 38 -9.86 -2.38 3.60
CA ASN A 38 -10.06 -3.58 4.41
C ASN A 38 -8.75 -4.06 5.06
N GLY A 39 -7.63 -3.38 4.83
CA GLY A 39 -6.31 -3.76 5.35
C GLY A 39 -5.53 -4.74 4.48
N ASN A 40 -6.00 -5.05 3.27
CA ASN A 40 -5.27 -5.93 2.35
C ASN A 40 -4.11 -5.17 1.71
N VAL A 41 -2.94 -5.81 1.62
CA VAL A 41 -1.76 -5.22 0.97
C VAL A 41 -2.01 -5.08 -0.54
N VAL A 42 -2.05 -3.84 -1.01
CA VAL A 42 -2.12 -3.48 -2.43
C VAL A 42 -0.72 -3.28 -2.98
N ILE A 43 0.15 -2.64 -2.20
CA ILE A 43 1.57 -2.44 -2.51
C ILE A 43 2.36 -2.86 -1.28
N ASP A 44 3.26 -3.83 -1.47
CA ASP A 44 4.10 -4.36 -0.41
C ASP A 44 5.17 -3.35 0.01
N LEU A 45 5.67 -3.50 1.25
CA LEU A 45 6.76 -2.70 1.79
C LEU A 45 8.07 -3.14 1.14
N THR A 46 8.42 -2.58 -0.02
CA THR A 46 9.67 -2.88 -0.71
C THR A 46 10.59 -1.66 -0.78
N ASN A 47 11.90 -1.88 -0.59
CA ASN A 47 12.96 -0.86 -0.73
C ASN A 47 13.35 -0.62 -2.19
N ASP A 48 12.81 -1.44 -3.09
CA ASP A 48 13.23 -1.57 -4.49
C ASP A 48 12.61 -0.52 -5.41
N GLU A 49 12.43 0.70 -4.88
CA GLU A 49 11.83 1.82 -5.59
C GLU A 49 10.32 1.65 -5.84
N LEU A 50 9.51 2.50 -5.20
CA LEU A 50 8.10 2.75 -5.56
C LEU A 50 8.02 3.47 -6.92
N HIS A 51 8.67 2.94 -7.96
CA HIS A 51 8.64 3.46 -9.32
C HIS A 51 7.40 3.00 -10.09
N ASP A 52 6.49 2.27 -9.44
CA ASP A 52 5.63 1.32 -10.14
C ASP A 52 4.15 1.39 -9.71
N VAL A 53 3.61 2.61 -9.55
CA VAL A 53 2.15 2.83 -9.37
C VAL A 53 1.40 2.68 -10.72
N LYS A 54 1.55 1.54 -11.43
CA LYS A 54 0.59 1.15 -12.49
C LYS A 54 -0.14 -0.16 -12.22
N VAL A 55 0.09 -0.80 -11.07
CA VAL A 55 -0.68 -2.00 -10.69
C VAL A 55 -2.15 -1.65 -10.46
N ILE A 56 -2.46 -0.41 -10.07
CA ILE A 56 -3.85 0.05 -9.84
C ILE A 56 -4.62 0.27 -11.17
N LYS A 57 -3.95 0.35 -12.33
CA LYS A 57 -4.62 0.35 -13.65
C LYS A 57 -4.64 -1.02 -14.32
N ALA A 58 -3.98 -2.03 -13.77
CA ALA A 58 -3.83 -3.34 -14.39
C ALA A 58 -5.03 -4.28 -14.23
N HIS A 59 -6.18 -3.82 -13.70
CA HIS A 59 -7.47 -4.47 -14.01
C HIS A 59 -8.00 -4.08 -15.41
N ARG A 60 -7.32 -3.18 -16.13
CA ARG A 60 -7.49 -2.96 -17.56
C ARG A 60 -6.12 -2.80 -18.25
N SER A 61 -5.53 -3.95 -18.56
CA SER A 61 -4.55 -4.13 -19.65
C SER A 61 -3.17 -3.51 -19.45
N LYS A 62 -2.17 -4.40 -19.40
CA LYS A 62 -0.74 -4.23 -19.74
C LYS A 62 -0.38 -2.85 -20.29
N SER A 63 0.37 -2.04 -19.54
CA SER A 63 1.27 -1.04 -20.15
C SER A 63 2.23 -0.41 -19.14
N ALA A 64 3.52 -0.65 -19.42
CA ALA A 64 4.57 0.36 -19.42
C ALA A 64 5.26 0.71 -18.10
N TYR A 65 6.21 -0.08 -17.61
CA TYR A 65 7.19 0.43 -16.65
C TYR A 65 8.49 0.69 -17.40
N PHE A 66 8.56 1.89 -17.98
CA PHE A 66 9.72 2.37 -18.72
C PHE A 66 10.73 3.00 -17.76
N ALA A 67 11.88 2.34 -17.66
CA ALA A 67 13.25 2.86 -17.75
C ALA A 67 13.53 4.34 -17.41
N LYS A 68 14.49 4.56 -16.49
CA LYS A 68 15.87 5.09 -16.69
C LYS A 68 16.30 6.08 -15.59
N LYS A 69 17.43 5.79 -14.94
CA LYS A 69 18.73 6.26 -15.40
C LYS A 69 19.84 5.30 -14.99
#